data_AF-A0A9W7CG84-F1
#
_entry.id   AF-A0A9W7CG84-F1
#
_cell.length_a   1.000
_cell.length_b   1.000
_cell.length_c   1.000
_cell.angle_alpha   90.00
_cell.angle_beta   90.00
_cell.angle_gamma   90.00
#
_symmetry.space_group_name_H-M   'P 1'
#
loop_
_entity.id
_entity.type
_entity.pdbx_description
1 polymer ?
#
loop_
_entity_poly.entity_id
_entity_poly.type
_entity_poly.pdbx_seq_one_letter_code
_entity_poly.pdbx_strand_id
1 'polypeptide(L)'
;MSHPFIMNCCGRQKFVALPFLGYTRMEETLILLAVMWLLFLIPFGVLKLASTPKEKLTIGTFFTLVIAVVFQVVYNSDYVTFALSSIDASVADTGSLRTGYEFYRNSLPDSESRGQLDVFTREWRRKPHVSVGVLTPEEANDLAESILSERERFYHVDHLAFPLPFFTHGPYWGYHTFDGTANKDVSKARPSDARKLSTTYTTYVDALNRDRDFMMDKYSMLYERVRTALSEALGGGEIKHLEGVGLPGFHIIPSHIAWSLQVFRFHTDEAYEMFLNSAEEGKRANFDHKANNCDPTSRISFTLPIRMPDETSGLNYIDFGEGTGESLDGGLKAQRYYEETCSKRYPYRCYIQRREMYEVGNLVVHAGKLVHSIGHWNYTSYDTERITMQGFGFRCRGPKNDKDTWFIYW
;
A
#
# COMPACT_ATOMS: atom_id res chain seq x y z
N MET A 1 -15.21 1.16 -30.67
CA MET A 1 -15.65 0.44 -29.46
C MET A 1 -14.41 -0.17 -28.84
N SER A 2 -14.03 0.25 -27.64
CA SER A 2 -12.85 -0.27 -26.93
C SER A 2 -13.10 -1.70 -26.48
N HIS A 3 -12.18 -2.62 -26.78
CA HIS A 3 -12.25 -3.99 -26.29
C HIS A 3 -11.98 -4.04 -24.77
N PRO A 4 -12.53 -5.04 -24.03
CA PRO A 4 -12.08 -5.31 -22.67
C PRO A 4 -10.56 -5.46 -22.66
N PHE A 5 -9.91 -4.84 -21.68
CA PHE A 5 -8.47 -4.98 -21.50
C PHE A 5 -8.16 -5.41 -20.07
N ILE A 6 -7.21 -6.32 -19.97
CA ILE A 6 -6.70 -6.85 -18.71
C ILE A 6 -5.56 -5.95 -18.28
N MET A 7 -5.63 -5.45 -17.06
CA MET A 7 -4.58 -4.65 -16.43
C MET A 7 -3.96 -5.46 -15.32
N ASN A 8 -2.63 -5.41 -15.21
CA ASN A 8 -1.95 -5.79 -13.99
C ASN A 8 -1.73 -4.51 -13.19
N CYS A 9 -2.25 -4.42 -11.98
CA CYS A 9 -2.01 -3.30 -11.09
C CYS A 9 -1.42 -3.79 -9.76
N CYS A 10 -0.57 -2.95 -9.16
CA CYS A 10 -0.02 -3.01 -7.81
C CYS A 10 0.25 -4.45 -7.35
N GLY A 11 1.35 -5.01 -7.84
CA GLY A 11 1.91 -6.29 -7.40
C GLY A 11 1.43 -7.54 -8.15
N ARG A 12 0.76 -7.45 -9.31
CA ARG A 12 0.22 -8.56 -10.16
C ARG A 12 -1.28 -8.86 -9.95
N GLN A 13 -2.06 -7.95 -9.35
CA GLN A 13 -3.51 -8.15 -9.32
C GLN A 13 -4.04 -7.89 -10.73
N LYS A 14 -4.93 -8.76 -11.22
CA LYS A 14 -5.53 -8.65 -12.54
C LYS A 14 -6.89 -8.00 -12.46
N PHE A 15 -7.04 -6.86 -13.14
CA PHE A 15 -8.31 -6.16 -13.29
C PHE A 15 -8.76 -6.26 -14.74
N VAL A 16 -10.07 -6.29 -14.94
CA VAL A 16 -10.67 -6.14 -16.26
C VAL A 16 -11.43 -4.82 -16.26
N ALA A 17 -11.07 -3.90 -17.16
CA ALA A 17 -11.95 -2.79 -17.49
C ALA A 17 -12.92 -3.22 -18.57
N LEU A 18 -14.20 -3.08 -18.25
CA LEU A 18 -15.30 -3.29 -19.15
C LEU A 18 -15.88 -1.91 -19.51
N PRO A 19 -15.93 -1.52 -20.80
CA PRO A 19 -16.29 -0.16 -21.25
C PRO A 19 -17.62 0.43 -20.76
N PHE A 20 -18.46 -0.37 -20.08
CA PHE A 20 -19.76 0.03 -19.54
C PHE A 20 -20.03 -0.47 -18.11
N LEU A 21 -19.22 -1.38 -17.59
CA LEU A 21 -19.39 -1.98 -16.26
C LEU A 21 -18.34 -1.47 -15.25
N GLY A 22 -17.38 -0.66 -15.71
CA GLY A 22 -16.30 -0.16 -14.88
C GLY A 22 -15.17 -1.18 -14.71
N TYR A 23 -14.56 -1.17 -13.53
CA TYR A 23 -13.43 -2.02 -13.17
C TYR A 23 -13.92 -3.11 -12.23
N THR A 24 -13.56 -4.36 -12.50
CA THR A 24 -13.78 -5.48 -11.59
C THR A 24 -12.53 -6.35 -11.57
N ARG A 25 -12.34 -7.07 -10.46
CA ARG A 25 -11.22 -7.99 -10.30
C ARG A 25 -11.47 -9.26 -11.13
N MET A 26 -10.42 -9.82 -11.71
CA MET A 26 -10.56 -10.94 -12.65
C MET A 26 -11.21 -12.20 -12.05
N GLU A 27 -11.05 -12.49 -10.75
CA GLU A 27 -11.74 -13.62 -10.10
C GLU A 27 -13.27 -13.44 -10.12
N GLU A 28 -13.76 -12.25 -9.77
CA GLU A 28 -15.17 -11.88 -9.87
C GLU A 28 -15.62 -11.88 -11.33
N THR A 29 -14.77 -11.41 -12.23
CA THR A 29 -15.06 -11.39 -13.67
C THR A 29 -15.14 -12.79 -14.25
N LEU A 30 -14.35 -13.76 -13.78
CA LEU A 30 -14.44 -15.16 -14.22
C LEU A 30 -15.74 -15.79 -13.74
N ILE A 31 -16.19 -15.49 -12.54
CA ILE A 31 -17.50 -15.92 -12.04
C ILE A 31 -18.60 -15.25 -12.86
N LEU A 32 -18.54 -13.93 -13.07
CA LEU A 32 -19.52 -13.18 -13.85
C LEU A 32 -19.53 -13.63 -15.32
N LEU A 33 -18.37 -13.85 -15.93
CA LEU A 33 -18.23 -14.34 -17.30
C LEU A 33 -18.67 -15.79 -17.40
N ALA A 34 -18.45 -16.64 -16.39
CA ALA A 34 -18.97 -18.00 -16.35
C ALA A 34 -20.49 -17.99 -16.21
N VAL A 35 -21.03 -17.14 -15.35
CA VAL A 35 -22.47 -16.92 -15.18
C VAL A 35 -23.07 -16.37 -16.47
N MET A 36 -22.45 -15.37 -17.10
CA MET A 36 -22.87 -14.84 -18.39
C MET A 36 -22.74 -15.89 -19.50
N TRP A 37 -21.65 -16.68 -19.54
CA TRP A 37 -21.49 -17.77 -20.51
C TRP A 37 -22.59 -18.80 -20.35
N LEU A 38 -22.91 -19.20 -19.12
CA LEU A 38 -24.02 -20.09 -18.81
C LEU A 38 -25.36 -19.46 -19.22
N LEU A 39 -25.58 -18.18 -18.89
CA LEU A 39 -26.82 -17.46 -19.20
C LEU A 39 -26.98 -17.09 -20.67
N PHE A 40 -25.92 -17.03 -21.46
CA PHE A 40 -25.99 -16.74 -22.90
C PHE A 40 -25.97 -18.03 -23.73
N LEU A 41 -25.15 -19.03 -23.43
CA LEU A 41 -25.04 -20.20 -24.31
C LEU A 41 -26.10 -21.25 -24.07
N ILE A 42 -26.58 -21.41 -22.82
CA ILE A 42 -27.66 -22.35 -22.52
C ILE A 42 -28.96 -21.94 -23.24
N PRO A 43 -29.43 -20.67 -23.21
CA PRO A 43 -30.65 -20.30 -23.93
C PRO A 43 -30.50 -20.46 -25.44
N PHE A 44 -29.36 -20.16 -26.05
CA PHE A 44 -29.18 -20.35 -27.50
C PHE A 44 -29.20 -21.84 -27.92
N GLY A 45 -28.65 -22.73 -27.08
CA GLY A 45 -28.76 -24.17 -27.27
C GLY A 45 -30.20 -24.68 -27.09
N VAL A 46 -30.88 -24.21 -26.04
CA VAL A 46 -32.25 -24.64 -25.68
C VAL A 46 -33.31 -24.05 -26.63
N LEU A 47 -33.14 -22.81 -27.12
CA LEU A 47 -34.02 -22.18 -28.12
C LEU A 47 -33.93 -22.86 -29.49
N LYS A 48 -32.79 -23.48 -29.82
CA LYS A 48 -32.65 -24.31 -31.04
C LYS A 48 -33.41 -25.64 -30.93
N LEU A 49 -33.63 -26.14 -29.72
CA LEU A 49 -34.36 -27.39 -29.45
C LEU A 49 -35.87 -27.18 -29.30
N ALA A 50 -36.32 -25.94 -29.06
CA ALA A 50 -37.74 -25.59 -28.99
C ALA A 50 -38.40 -25.63 -30.38
N SER A 51 -39.44 -26.45 -30.52
CA SER A 51 -40.09 -26.73 -31.80
C SER A 51 -41.22 -25.75 -32.12
N THR A 52 -41.80 -25.11 -31.09
CA THR A 52 -42.95 -24.20 -31.26
C THR A 52 -42.68 -22.76 -30.80
N PRO A 53 -43.41 -21.76 -31.35
CA PRO A 53 -43.30 -20.37 -30.90
C PRO A 53 -43.62 -20.17 -29.41
N LYS A 54 -44.56 -20.97 -28.86
CA LYS A 54 -44.96 -20.90 -27.45
C LYS A 54 -43.85 -21.39 -26.52
N GLU A 55 -43.16 -22.48 -26.88
CA GLU A 55 -41.99 -22.98 -26.15
C GLU A 55 -40.85 -21.95 -26.13
N LYS A 56 -40.57 -21.32 -27.28
CA LYS A 56 -39.53 -20.28 -27.38
C LYS A 56 -39.83 -19.08 -26.49
N LEU A 57 -41.10 -18.65 -26.43
CA LEU A 57 -41.53 -17.55 -25.57
C LEU A 57 -41.37 -17.91 -24.09
N THR A 58 -41.84 -19.10 -23.68
CA THR A 58 -41.72 -19.57 -22.28
C THR A 58 -40.26 -19.70 -21.86
N ILE A 59 -39.40 -20.26 -22.71
CA ILE A 59 -37.96 -20.37 -22.46
C ILE A 59 -37.33 -18.98 -22.35
N GLY A 60 -37.64 -18.08 -23.28
CA GLY A 60 -37.15 -16.69 -23.24
C GLY A 60 -37.51 -15.97 -21.94
N THR A 61 -38.79 -16.02 -21.56
CA THR A 61 -39.27 -15.40 -20.31
C THR A 61 -38.61 -16.02 -19.08
N PHE A 62 -38.46 -17.35 -19.04
CA PHE A 62 -37.78 -18.03 -17.94
C PHE A 62 -36.32 -17.56 -17.80
N PHE A 63 -35.55 -17.50 -18.89
CA PHE A 63 -34.18 -17.01 -18.83
C PHE A 63 -34.09 -15.53 -18.46
N THR A 64 -34.99 -14.67 -18.95
CA THR A 64 -35.05 -13.28 -18.52
C THR A 64 -35.30 -13.18 -17.00
N LEU A 65 -36.20 -14.01 -16.45
CA LEU A 65 -36.47 -14.04 -15.02
C LEU A 65 -35.27 -14.56 -14.21
N VAL A 66 -34.60 -15.63 -14.68
CA VAL A 66 -33.40 -16.16 -14.04
C VAL A 66 -32.27 -15.12 -14.06
N ILE A 67 -32.05 -14.43 -15.18
CA ILE A 67 -31.08 -13.34 -15.27
C ILE A 67 -31.44 -12.25 -14.25
N ALA A 68 -32.70 -11.82 -14.19
CA ALA A 68 -33.15 -10.80 -13.26
C ALA A 68 -32.96 -11.22 -11.78
N VAL A 69 -33.28 -12.47 -11.43
CA VAL A 69 -33.09 -13.01 -10.08
C VAL A 69 -31.62 -13.17 -9.73
N VAL A 70 -30.80 -13.67 -10.66
CA VAL A 70 -29.34 -13.78 -10.46
C VAL A 70 -28.74 -12.39 -10.27
N PHE A 71 -29.12 -11.41 -11.09
CA PHE A 71 -28.72 -10.02 -10.87
C PHE A 71 -29.18 -9.54 -9.49
N GLN A 72 -30.44 -9.72 -9.12
CA GLN A 72 -30.97 -9.29 -7.82
C GLN A 72 -30.24 -9.94 -6.63
N VAL A 73 -29.90 -11.23 -6.71
CA VAL A 73 -29.22 -12.00 -5.65
C VAL A 73 -27.73 -11.64 -5.57
N VAL A 74 -27.06 -11.49 -6.72
CA VAL A 74 -25.66 -11.03 -6.77
C VAL A 74 -25.56 -9.59 -6.25
N TYR A 75 -26.54 -8.73 -6.55
CA TYR A 75 -26.53 -7.34 -6.11
C TYR A 75 -27.00 -7.12 -4.65
N ASN A 76 -27.86 -7.98 -4.10
CA ASN A 76 -28.43 -7.79 -2.75
C ASN A 76 -27.95 -8.78 -1.69
N SER A 77 -27.11 -9.77 -1.99
CA SER A 77 -26.70 -10.71 -0.95
C SER A 77 -25.51 -10.18 -0.12
N ASP A 78 -25.69 -10.15 1.20
CA ASP A 78 -24.61 -10.02 2.19
C ASP A 78 -23.47 -11.04 1.99
N TYR A 79 -23.72 -12.09 1.20
CA TYR A 79 -22.75 -13.09 0.78
C TYR A 79 -21.66 -12.52 -0.14
N VAL A 80 -21.98 -11.53 -0.98
CA VAL A 80 -20.97 -10.82 -1.79
C VAL A 80 -20.13 -9.95 -0.86
N THR A 81 -20.73 -9.22 0.08
CA THR A 81 -19.99 -8.44 1.09
C THR A 81 -19.07 -9.31 1.97
N PHE A 82 -19.53 -10.51 2.36
CA PHE A 82 -18.76 -11.50 3.12
C PHE A 82 -17.67 -12.19 2.28
N ALA A 83 -17.95 -12.52 1.02
CA ALA A 83 -16.94 -13.05 0.09
C ALA A 83 -15.87 -11.99 -0.22
N LEU A 84 -16.26 -10.73 -0.41
CA LEU A 84 -15.35 -9.62 -0.66
C LEU A 84 -14.44 -9.35 0.56
N SER A 85 -14.98 -9.35 1.78
CA SER A 85 -14.16 -9.15 2.99
C SER A 85 -13.22 -10.32 3.30
N SER A 86 -13.60 -11.56 2.96
CA SER A 86 -12.73 -12.73 3.08
C SER A 86 -11.70 -12.86 1.96
N ILE A 87 -11.97 -12.29 0.78
CA ILE A 87 -11.02 -12.20 -0.33
C ILE A 87 -9.94 -11.12 -0.07
N ASP A 88 -10.28 -9.97 0.51
CA ASP A 88 -9.30 -8.91 0.85
C ASP A 88 -8.17 -9.41 1.78
N ALA A 89 -8.53 -10.26 2.73
CA ALA A 89 -7.65 -10.98 3.63
C ALA A 89 -6.78 -12.04 2.89
N SER A 90 -7.38 -12.86 2.01
CA SER A 90 -6.68 -13.91 1.25
C SER A 90 -5.58 -13.41 0.29
N VAL A 91 -5.46 -12.09 0.13
CA VAL A 91 -4.58 -11.40 -0.83
C VAL A 91 -3.40 -10.71 -0.16
N ALA A 92 -3.39 -10.66 1.18
CA ALA A 92 -2.14 -10.40 1.85
C ALA A 92 -1.19 -11.54 1.51
N ASP A 93 -0.07 -11.18 0.88
CA ASP A 93 0.98 -12.14 0.53
C ASP A 93 1.25 -12.98 1.78
N THR A 94 1.08 -14.30 1.68
CA THR A 94 1.32 -15.20 2.81
C THR A 94 2.71 -14.99 3.39
N GLY A 95 3.68 -14.52 2.59
CA GLY A 95 4.96 -14.00 3.03
C GLY A 95 4.81 -12.78 3.95
N SER A 96 4.18 -11.70 3.50
CA SER A 96 3.92 -10.49 4.30
C SER A 96 3.15 -10.79 5.59
N LEU A 97 2.10 -11.62 5.54
CA LEU A 97 1.35 -12.03 6.74
C LEU A 97 2.24 -12.77 7.73
N ARG A 98 3.08 -13.68 7.22
CA ARG A 98 4.03 -14.42 8.04
C ARG A 98 5.05 -13.47 8.66
N THR A 99 5.69 -12.58 7.89
CA THR A 99 6.69 -11.66 8.44
C THR A 99 6.06 -10.69 9.45
N GLY A 100 4.87 -10.17 9.16
CA GLY A 100 4.14 -9.32 10.09
C GLY A 100 3.76 -10.03 11.38
N TYR A 101 3.34 -11.30 11.30
CA TYR A 101 3.11 -12.11 12.47
C TYR A 101 4.40 -12.39 13.25
N GLU A 102 5.50 -12.75 12.57
CA GLU A 102 6.80 -12.96 13.20
C GLU A 102 7.30 -11.68 13.89
N PHE A 103 7.07 -10.51 13.29
CA PHE A 103 7.33 -9.22 13.92
C PHE A 103 6.48 -8.99 15.15
N TYR A 104 5.15 -9.17 15.05
CA TYR A 104 4.24 -9.02 16.16
C TYR A 104 4.66 -9.94 17.32
N ARG A 105 4.91 -11.22 17.02
CA ARG A 105 5.39 -12.23 17.96
C ARG A 105 6.71 -11.82 18.63
N ASN A 106 7.70 -11.39 17.87
CA ASN A 106 9.00 -10.99 18.41
C ASN A 106 8.93 -9.64 19.16
N SER A 107 7.88 -8.85 18.93
CA SER A 107 7.61 -7.59 19.64
C SER A 107 6.83 -7.80 20.94
N LEU A 108 6.21 -8.98 21.12
CA LEU A 108 5.67 -9.38 22.40
C LEU A 108 6.83 -9.68 23.36
N PRO A 109 6.79 -9.18 24.60
CA PRO A 109 7.86 -9.43 25.55
C PRO A 109 7.89 -10.93 25.90
N ASP A 110 8.95 -11.63 25.50
CA ASP A 110 9.44 -12.70 26.35
C ASP A 110 9.79 -12.05 27.69
N SER A 111 9.35 -12.65 28.79
CA SER A 111 9.49 -12.09 30.13
C SER A 111 10.94 -11.76 30.54
N GLU A 112 11.93 -12.22 29.76
CA GLU A 112 13.36 -12.06 30.01
C GLU A 112 14.10 -11.06 29.08
N SER A 113 13.57 -10.66 27.91
CA SER A 113 14.27 -9.79 26.95
C SER A 113 13.86 -8.31 27.01
N ARG A 114 13.59 -7.80 28.22
CA ARG A 114 13.08 -6.43 28.51
C ARG A 114 13.92 -5.26 27.96
N GLY A 115 15.09 -5.48 27.37
CA GLY A 115 16.03 -4.42 27.01
C GLY A 115 15.98 -3.89 25.57
N GLN A 116 15.24 -4.51 24.63
CA GLN A 116 15.32 -4.13 23.20
C GLN A 116 14.11 -3.36 22.64
N LEU A 117 12.90 -3.54 23.20
CA LEU A 117 11.65 -2.94 22.69
C LEU A 117 11.21 -1.64 23.41
N ASP A 118 12.06 -1.07 24.27
CA ASP A 118 11.67 0.01 25.19
C ASP A 118 11.28 1.34 24.50
N VAL A 119 11.56 1.49 23.19
CA VAL A 119 11.21 2.71 22.44
C VAL A 119 9.76 2.72 21.96
N PHE A 120 9.17 1.54 21.76
CA PHE A 120 7.75 1.45 21.47
C PHE A 120 7.01 1.48 22.80
N THR A 121 6.57 2.69 23.17
CA THR A 121 5.95 2.97 24.45
C THR A 121 4.75 2.04 24.72
N ARG A 122 4.26 2.03 25.97
CA ARG A 122 3.02 1.33 26.34
C ARG A 122 1.83 1.63 25.41
N GLU A 123 1.84 2.77 24.74
CA GLU A 123 0.80 3.25 23.84
C GLU A 123 0.80 2.51 22.49
N TRP A 124 1.99 2.24 21.92
CA TRP A 124 2.16 1.42 20.72
C TRP A 124 1.70 -0.03 20.89
N ARG A 125 1.57 -0.48 22.15
CA ARG A 125 0.99 -1.81 22.46
C ARG A 125 -0.52 -1.87 22.29
N ARG A 126 -1.20 -0.73 22.34
CA ARG A 126 -2.67 -0.64 22.20
C ARG A 126 -3.08 -0.31 20.77
N LYS A 127 -2.29 0.49 20.07
CA LYS A 127 -2.45 0.79 18.65
C LYS A 127 -1.11 0.61 17.94
N PRO A 128 -1.05 -0.11 16.81
CA PRO A 128 0.22 -0.38 16.12
C PRO A 128 0.81 0.84 15.40
N HIS A 129 0.26 2.02 15.64
CA HIS A 129 0.66 3.30 15.07
C HIS A 129 0.39 4.43 16.07
N VAL A 130 1.06 5.57 15.86
CA VAL A 130 0.85 6.83 16.58
C VAL A 130 0.61 7.95 15.57
N SER A 131 -0.16 8.95 15.97
CA SER A 131 -0.49 10.12 15.15
C SER A 131 -0.05 11.39 15.86
N VAL A 132 0.66 12.28 15.16
CA VAL A 132 1.18 13.56 15.71
C VAL A 132 0.91 14.69 14.72
N GLY A 133 0.37 15.81 15.18
CA GLY A 133 0.09 16.97 14.33
C GLY A 133 1.37 17.66 13.83
N VAL A 134 1.44 17.93 12.52
CA VAL A 134 2.58 18.57 11.84
C VAL A 134 2.19 19.85 11.12
N LEU A 135 1.01 19.83 10.49
CA LEU A 135 0.47 20.94 9.71
C LEU A 135 -0.96 21.21 10.16
N THR A 136 -1.39 22.46 10.08
CA THR A 136 -2.83 22.76 10.08
C THR A 136 -3.46 22.35 8.73
N PRO A 137 -4.79 22.20 8.64
CA PRO A 137 -5.47 21.94 7.37
C PRO A 137 -5.16 22.98 6.28
N GLU A 138 -5.03 24.26 6.65
CA GLU A 138 -4.69 25.35 5.74
C GLU A 138 -3.26 25.21 5.21
N GLU A 139 -2.29 24.97 6.11
CA GLU A 139 -0.89 24.75 5.73
C GLU A 139 -0.74 23.51 4.82
N ALA A 140 -1.50 22.44 5.11
CA ALA A 140 -1.52 21.24 4.30
C ALA A 140 -2.10 21.50 2.90
N ASN A 141 -3.15 22.33 2.80
CA ASN A 141 -3.71 22.73 1.52
C ASN A 141 -2.73 23.58 0.69
N ASP A 142 -2.07 24.56 1.30
CA ASP A 142 -1.06 25.38 0.62
C ASP A 142 0.13 24.55 0.15
N LEU A 143 0.55 23.58 0.97
CA LEU A 143 1.57 22.61 0.60
C LEU A 143 1.12 21.72 -0.58
N ALA A 144 -0.13 21.27 -0.60
CA ALA A 144 -0.68 20.50 -1.71
C ALA A 144 -0.62 21.28 -3.03
N GLU A 145 -1.02 22.55 -3.04
CA GLU A 145 -0.92 23.42 -4.22
C GLU A 145 0.54 23.62 -4.65
N SER A 146 1.46 23.82 -3.70
CA SER A 146 2.89 23.91 -3.97
C SER A 146 3.43 22.63 -4.62
N ILE A 147 3.06 21.44 -4.12
CA ILE A 147 3.44 20.16 -4.73
C ILE A 147 2.85 20.02 -6.13
N LEU A 148 1.56 20.32 -6.30
CA LEU A 148 0.86 20.24 -7.58
C LEU A 148 1.34 21.27 -8.61
N SER A 149 2.12 22.27 -8.22
CA SER A 149 2.77 23.21 -9.14
C SER A 149 4.01 22.63 -9.82
N GLU A 150 4.56 21.51 -9.30
CA GLU A 150 5.81 20.87 -9.74
C GLU A 150 5.53 19.60 -10.59
N ARG A 151 4.43 19.58 -11.36
CA ARG A 151 3.96 18.35 -12.07
C ARG A 151 4.98 17.81 -13.06
N GLU A 152 5.81 18.68 -13.62
CA GLU A 152 6.92 18.33 -14.52
C GLU A 152 8.06 17.59 -13.81
N ARG A 153 7.99 17.40 -12.49
CA ARG A 153 8.92 16.60 -11.69
C ARG A 153 8.31 15.30 -11.18
N PHE A 154 7.06 15.02 -11.51
CA PHE A 154 6.37 13.82 -11.04
C PHE A 154 6.79 12.60 -11.86
N TYR A 155 7.14 11.51 -11.19
CA TYR A 155 7.39 10.22 -11.81
C TYR A 155 6.14 9.36 -11.80
N HIS A 156 5.69 8.91 -12.96
CA HIS A 156 4.61 7.93 -13.04
C HIS A 156 5.12 6.54 -12.66
N VAL A 157 4.43 5.87 -11.74
CA VAL A 157 4.77 4.52 -11.26
C VAL A 157 4.26 3.44 -12.22
N ASP A 158 4.63 3.54 -13.49
CA ASP A 158 4.02 2.80 -14.60
C ASP A 158 4.16 1.28 -14.50
N HIS A 159 5.31 0.77 -14.05
CA HIS A 159 5.55 -0.67 -13.92
C HIS A 159 4.65 -1.34 -12.87
N LEU A 160 4.11 -0.59 -11.90
CA LEU A 160 3.16 -1.10 -10.90
C LEU A 160 1.73 -0.65 -11.15
N ALA A 161 1.51 0.60 -11.51
CA ALA A 161 0.19 1.20 -11.66
C ALA A 161 -0.40 1.00 -13.06
N PHE A 162 0.40 0.54 -14.03
CA PHE A 162 0.04 0.43 -15.43
C PHE A 162 -0.60 1.72 -15.99
N PRO A 163 -1.90 1.86 -16.36
CA PRO A 163 -2.41 3.12 -16.88
C PRO A 163 -2.95 4.02 -15.77
N LEU A 164 -2.95 3.56 -14.50
CA LEU A 164 -3.60 4.26 -13.42
C LEU A 164 -2.73 5.44 -12.97
N PRO A 165 -3.36 6.57 -12.60
CA PRO A 165 -2.65 7.79 -12.23
C PRO A 165 -2.07 7.65 -10.82
N PHE A 166 -0.88 7.07 -10.71
CA PHE A 166 -0.10 7.04 -9.48
C PHE A 166 1.29 7.59 -9.78
N PHE A 167 1.60 8.71 -9.14
CA PHE A 167 2.87 9.41 -9.29
C PHE A 167 3.61 9.54 -7.97
N THR A 168 4.93 9.71 -8.08
CA THR A 168 5.79 10.14 -6.97
C THR A 168 6.46 11.47 -7.28
N HIS A 169 6.65 12.31 -6.27
CA HIS A 169 7.60 13.42 -6.36
C HIS A 169 8.76 13.16 -5.39
N GLY A 170 9.92 12.92 -5.99
CA GLY A 170 11.14 12.48 -5.31
C GLY A 170 11.53 11.02 -5.65
N PRO A 171 12.79 10.65 -5.35
CA PRO A 171 13.33 9.33 -5.62
C PRO A 171 12.87 8.32 -4.56
N TYR A 172 12.04 7.34 -4.96
CA TYR A 172 11.67 6.20 -4.12
C TYR A 172 12.29 4.91 -4.67
N TRP A 173 13.16 4.25 -3.91
CA TRP A 173 13.89 3.06 -4.37
C TRP A 173 12.96 1.87 -4.66
N GLY A 174 11.78 1.81 -4.02
CA GLY A 174 10.81 0.74 -4.24
C GLY A 174 10.13 0.80 -5.60
N TYR A 175 10.14 1.96 -6.26
CA TYR A 175 9.55 2.17 -7.58
C TYR A 175 10.58 2.44 -8.67
N HIS A 176 11.74 3.00 -8.35
CA HIS A 176 12.76 3.26 -9.36
C HIS A 176 13.70 2.07 -9.52
N THR A 177 14.09 1.78 -10.76
CA THR A 177 15.08 0.74 -11.04
C THR A 177 16.49 1.24 -10.68
N PHE A 178 17.33 0.38 -10.09
CA PHE A 178 18.74 0.70 -9.86
C PHE A 178 19.58 0.49 -11.13
N ASP A 179 19.28 -0.58 -11.85
CA ASP A 179 19.95 -0.89 -13.10
C ASP A 179 19.09 -0.39 -14.27
N GLY A 180 19.62 0.51 -15.10
CA GLY A 180 19.00 0.91 -16.37
C GLY A 180 18.84 -0.23 -17.40
N THR A 181 19.05 -1.47 -16.99
CA THR A 181 18.93 -2.69 -17.80
C THR A 181 17.49 -3.13 -18.00
N ALA A 182 16.53 -2.63 -17.21
CA ALA A 182 15.13 -3.02 -17.29
C ALA A 182 14.45 -2.65 -18.62
N ASN A 183 15.09 -1.91 -19.53
CA ASN A 183 14.47 -1.59 -20.80
C ASN A 183 15.46 -1.23 -21.94
N LYS A 184 16.30 -2.19 -22.33
CA LYS A 184 17.17 -2.03 -23.52
C LYS A 184 16.42 -1.97 -24.86
N ASP A 185 15.12 -2.25 -24.89
CA ASP A 185 14.33 -2.30 -26.15
C ASP A 185 13.36 -1.11 -26.32
N VAL A 186 13.59 0.00 -25.60
CA VAL A 186 12.73 1.19 -25.70
C VAL A 186 13.21 2.24 -26.68
N SER A 187 14.24 1.91 -27.46
CA SER A 187 14.69 2.70 -28.61
C SER A 187 13.59 2.91 -29.67
N LYS A 188 12.42 2.27 -29.55
CA LYS A 188 11.26 2.39 -30.45
C LYS A 188 10.11 3.26 -29.91
N ALA A 189 10.17 3.76 -28.68
CA ALA A 189 9.11 4.57 -28.10
C ALA A 189 9.26 6.05 -28.51
N ARG A 190 8.20 6.64 -29.10
CA ARG A 190 8.14 8.09 -29.38
C ARG A 190 8.45 8.90 -28.11
N PRO A 191 9.34 9.92 -28.17
CA PRO A 191 9.69 10.75 -27.03
C PRO A 191 8.65 11.84 -26.85
N SER A 192 7.64 11.60 -26.02
CA SER A 192 6.95 12.70 -25.33
C SER A 192 7.60 12.85 -23.95
N ASP A 193 7.76 14.07 -23.45
CA ASP A 193 8.50 14.31 -22.21
C ASP A 193 7.88 13.61 -20.99
N ALA A 194 6.57 13.36 -21.00
CA ALA A 194 5.88 12.54 -20.00
C ALA A 194 6.40 11.09 -19.90
N ARG A 195 6.93 10.49 -20.98
CA ARG A 195 7.54 9.15 -20.92
C ARG A 195 8.89 9.17 -20.23
N LYS A 196 9.63 10.28 -20.30
CA LYS A 196 10.92 10.39 -19.59
C LYS A 196 10.73 10.41 -18.07
N LEU A 197 9.56 10.85 -17.61
CA LEU A 197 9.19 10.91 -16.20
C LEU A 197 8.35 9.70 -15.77
N SER A 198 8.69 8.51 -16.25
CA SER A 198 8.18 7.27 -15.65
C SER A 198 9.31 6.55 -14.92
N THR A 199 8.95 5.80 -13.87
CA THR A 199 9.90 5.04 -13.06
C THR A 199 10.52 3.85 -13.82
N THR A 200 9.91 3.43 -14.93
CA THR A 200 10.52 2.47 -15.87
C THR A 200 11.69 3.08 -16.66
N TYR A 201 11.73 4.41 -16.83
CA TYR A 201 12.75 5.10 -17.63
C TYR A 201 13.75 5.91 -16.81
N THR A 202 13.34 6.34 -15.61
CA THR A 202 14.21 7.07 -14.70
C THR A 202 14.80 6.09 -13.69
N THR A 203 16.12 5.96 -13.66
CA THR A 203 16.78 5.17 -12.61
C THR A 203 16.68 5.88 -11.26
N TYR A 204 16.85 5.15 -10.17
CA TYR A 204 16.85 5.73 -8.83
C TYR A 204 17.95 6.80 -8.69
N VAL A 205 19.13 6.56 -9.27
CA VAL A 205 20.25 7.49 -9.21
C VAL A 205 19.97 8.76 -10.01
N ASP A 206 19.35 8.65 -11.19
CA ASP A 206 18.95 9.83 -11.97
C ASP A 206 17.91 10.67 -11.22
N ALA A 207 16.91 10.01 -10.61
CA ALA A 207 15.91 10.69 -9.81
C ALA A 207 16.52 11.38 -8.59
N LEU A 208 17.46 10.71 -7.93
CA LEU A 208 18.20 11.23 -6.78
C LEU A 208 18.98 12.50 -7.14
N ASN A 209 19.77 12.44 -8.21
CA ASN A 209 20.60 13.57 -8.66
C ASN A 209 19.75 14.77 -9.10
N ARG A 210 18.55 14.52 -9.63
CA ARG A 210 17.66 15.58 -10.13
C ARG A 210 16.87 16.26 -9.01
N ASP A 211 16.34 15.49 -8.07
CA ASP A 211 15.28 15.98 -7.18
C ASP A 211 15.70 16.12 -5.72
N ARG A 212 16.78 15.47 -5.24
CA ARG A 212 17.13 15.53 -3.80
C ARG A 212 17.41 16.95 -3.32
N ASP A 213 18.32 17.66 -3.97
CA ASP A 213 18.72 19.00 -3.55
C ASP A 213 17.57 20.00 -3.74
N PHE A 214 16.84 19.87 -4.84
CA PHE A 214 15.63 20.64 -5.09
C PHE A 214 14.58 20.46 -3.99
N MET A 215 14.27 19.21 -3.62
CA MET A 215 13.31 18.93 -2.56
C MET A 215 13.77 19.45 -1.21
N MET A 216 15.05 19.27 -0.87
CA MET A 216 15.61 19.76 0.39
C MET A 216 15.48 21.29 0.49
N ASP A 217 15.76 22.02 -0.58
CA ASP A 217 15.62 23.48 -0.63
C ASP A 217 14.16 23.91 -0.53
N LYS A 218 13.33 23.41 -1.45
CA LYS A 218 11.90 23.76 -1.61
C LYS A 218 11.07 23.42 -0.38
N TYR A 219 11.31 22.27 0.25
CA TYR A 219 10.51 21.72 1.35
C TYR A 219 11.26 21.65 2.68
N SER A 220 12.38 22.38 2.83
CA SER A 220 13.21 22.44 4.05
C SER A 220 12.38 22.59 5.34
N MET A 221 11.44 23.54 5.36
CA MET A 221 10.60 23.79 6.53
C MET A 221 9.71 22.60 6.89
N LEU A 222 9.14 21.92 5.89
CA LEU A 222 8.33 20.72 6.09
C LEU A 222 9.18 19.60 6.68
N TYR A 223 10.39 19.39 6.16
CA TYR A 223 11.30 18.38 6.68
C TYR A 223 11.68 18.62 8.14
N GLU A 224 11.94 19.86 8.55
CA GLU A 224 12.22 20.18 9.96
C GLU A 224 11.02 19.92 10.88
N ARG A 225 9.79 20.22 10.42
CA ARG A 225 8.57 19.90 11.18
C ARG A 225 8.35 18.39 11.31
N VAL A 226 8.54 17.63 10.22
CA VAL A 226 8.45 16.16 10.25
C VAL A 226 9.50 15.55 11.17
N ARG A 227 10.76 16.02 11.12
CA ARG A 227 11.82 15.58 12.04
C ARG A 227 11.45 15.85 13.50
N THR A 228 10.87 17.02 13.79
CA THR A 228 10.42 17.37 15.14
C THR A 228 9.32 16.43 15.63
N ALA A 229 8.28 16.22 14.81
CA ALA A 229 7.16 15.34 15.13
C ALA A 229 7.58 13.87 15.26
N LEU A 230 8.49 13.39 14.43
CA LEU A 230 9.08 12.04 14.56
C LEU A 230 9.89 11.90 15.84
N SER A 231 10.70 12.91 16.20
CA SER A 231 11.43 12.89 17.48
C SER A 231 10.45 12.76 18.65
N GLU A 232 9.35 13.50 18.65
CA GLU A 232 8.32 13.40 19.69
C GLU A 232 7.65 12.01 19.70
N ALA A 233 7.17 11.53 18.55
CA ALA A 233 6.49 10.24 18.41
C ALA A 233 7.33 9.04 18.86
N LEU A 234 8.65 9.14 18.75
CA LEU A 234 9.61 8.08 19.06
C LEU A 234 10.24 8.22 20.46
N GLY A 235 9.67 9.06 21.33
CA GLY A 235 10.12 9.21 22.72
C GLY A 235 11.36 10.09 22.90
N GLY A 236 11.65 10.93 21.91
CA GLY A 236 12.84 11.78 21.84
C GLY A 236 13.99 11.14 21.06
N GLY A 237 14.90 11.97 20.57
CA GLY A 237 16.08 11.51 19.83
C GLY A 237 16.44 12.51 18.73
N GLU A 238 17.57 12.28 18.07
CA GLU A 238 17.92 13.09 16.91
C GLU A 238 17.39 12.40 15.65
N ILE A 239 16.56 13.07 14.86
CA ILE A 239 16.17 12.58 13.53
C ILE A 239 17.11 13.17 12.49
N LYS A 240 17.70 12.36 11.60
CA LYS A 240 18.57 12.81 10.50
C LYS A 240 18.07 12.26 9.17
N HIS A 241 18.16 13.04 8.11
CA HIS A 241 18.09 12.47 6.77
C HIS A 241 19.32 11.61 6.53
N LEU A 242 19.09 10.44 5.96
CA LEU A 242 20.18 9.61 5.47
C LEU A 242 20.81 10.29 4.24
N GLU A 243 22.15 10.34 4.22
CA GLU A 243 22.92 10.98 3.16
C GLU A 243 23.01 10.07 1.94
N GLY A 244 22.97 10.64 0.74
CA GLY A 244 23.15 9.90 -0.52
C GLY A 244 21.98 9.00 -0.92
N VAL A 245 20.81 9.15 -0.29
CA VAL A 245 19.58 8.40 -0.59
C VAL A 245 18.40 9.33 -0.82
N GLY A 246 17.22 8.82 -1.14
CA GLY A 246 16.02 9.62 -1.27
C GLY A 246 15.60 10.27 0.04
N LEU A 247 15.17 11.53 -0.03
CA LEU A 247 14.45 12.16 1.07
C LEU A 247 13.02 11.63 1.09
N PRO A 248 12.36 11.59 2.27
CA PRO A 248 10.92 11.38 2.34
C PRO A 248 10.21 12.26 1.30
N GLY A 249 9.41 11.65 0.44
CA GLY A 249 8.82 12.34 -0.70
C GLY A 249 7.33 12.08 -0.80
N PHE A 250 6.73 12.41 -1.93
CA PHE A 250 5.27 12.50 -2.03
C PHE A 250 4.70 11.41 -2.93
N HIS A 251 3.65 10.75 -2.48
CA HIS A 251 2.70 10.06 -3.34
C HIS A 251 1.62 11.03 -3.80
N ILE A 252 1.39 11.10 -5.10
CA ILE A 252 0.34 11.90 -5.73
C ILE A 252 -0.55 10.94 -6.52
N ILE A 253 -1.77 10.72 -6.03
CA ILE A 253 -2.71 9.78 -6.63
C ILE A 253 -4.00 10.54 -6.96
N PRO A 254 -4.12 11.08 -8.18
CA PRO A 254 -5.39 11.62 -8.68
C PRO A 254 -6.52 10.61 -8.56
N SER A 255 -7.71 11.10 -8.21
CA SER A 255 -8.88 10.25 -8.05
C SER A 255 -9.25 9.54 -9.34
N HIS A 256 -9.58 8.27 -9.19
CA HIS A 256 -9.95 7.39 -10.27
C HIS A 256 -10.87 6.31 -9.70
N ILE A 257 -11.88 5.90 -10.46
CA ILE A 257 -12.89 4.95 -10.00
C ILE A 257 -12.28 3.60 -9.52
N ALA A 258 -11.14 3.20 -10.07
CA ALA A 258 -10.45 1.98 -9.63
C ALA A 258 -10.01 2.04 -8.15
N TRP A 259 -9.84 3.23 -7.57
CA TRP A 259 -9.41 3.40 -6.17
C TRP A 259 -10.53 3.14 -5.15
N SER A 260 -11.79 2.97 -5.59
CA SER A 260 -12.86 2.47 -4.73
C SER A 260 -12.76 0.96 -4.46
N LEU A 261 -11.87 0.27 -5.18
CA LEU A 261 -11.53 -1.12 -4.93
C LEU A 261 -10.22 -1.20 -4.13
N GLN A 262 -10.05 -2.30 -3.38
CA GLN A 262 -8.80 -2.58 -2.68
C GLN A 262 -7.71 -3.05 -3.66
N VAL A 263 -7.15 -2.11 -4.42
CA VAL A 263 -6.15 -2.40 -5.47
C VAL A 263 -4.72 -2.40 -4.95
N PHE A 264 -4.45 -1.72 -3.82
CA PHE A 264 -3.14 -1.74 -3.19
C PHE A 264 -3.01 -2.99 -2.34
N ARG A 265 -1.88 -3.69 -2.51
CA ARG A 265 -1.61 -4.92 -1.78
C ARG A 265 -1.11 -4.66 -0.38
N PHE A 266 -1.44 -5.59 0.49
CA PHE A 266 -0.78 -5.72 1.77
C PHE A 266 0.70 -6.08 1.59
N HIS A 267 1.55 -5.30 2.22
CA HIS A 267 2.99 -5.46 2.23
C HIS A 267 3.55 -5.04 3.60
N THR A 268 4.83 -5.31 3.77
CA THR A 268 5.68 -4.78 4.83
C THR A 268 6.79 -3.98 4.17
N ASP A 269 7.36 -3.01 4.89
CA ASP A 269 8.45 -2.17 4.40
C ASP A 269 9.81 -2.83 4.69
N GLU A 270 10.00 -4.02 4.14
CA GLU A 270 11.14 -4.89 4.44
C GLU A 270 12.43 -4.52 3.70
N ALA A 271 12.36 -3.56 2.79
CA ALA A 271 13.37 -3.38 1.77
C ALA A 271 14.62 -2.62 2.17
N TYR A 272 14.81 -2.33 3.45
CA TYR A 272 16.11 -1.94 3.98
C TYR A 272 17.23 -2.93 3.55
N GLU A 273 16.93 -4.23 3.52
CA GLU A 273 17.90 -5.23 3.05
C GLU A 273 18.17 -5.15 1.55
N MET A 274 17.15 -4.82 0.75
CA MET A 274 17.32 -4.57 -0.67
C MET A 274 18.19 -3.32 -0.91
N PHE A 275 17.99 -2.27 -0.12
CA PHE A 275 18.82 -1.07 -0.16
C PHE A 275 20.29 -1.39 0.18
N LEU A 276 20.54 -2.14 1.25
CA LEU A 276 21.90 -2.57 1.63
C LEU A 276 22.59 -3.42 0.55
N ASN A 277 21.82 -4.22 -0.19
CA ASN A 277 22.35 -5.12 -1.21
C ASN A 277 22.51 -4.46 -2.59
N SER A 278 21.76 -3.39 -2.89
CA SER A 278 21.75 -2.69 -4.18
C SER A 278 22.68 -1.47 -4.24
N ALA A 279 23.06 -0.90 -3.09
CA ALA A 279 24.16 0.04 -3.05
C ALA A 279 25.43 -0.67 -3.54
N GLU A 280 25.92 -0.30 -4.74
CA GLU A 280 27.19 -0.76 -5.29
C GLU A 280 28.26 -0.84 -4.20
N GLU A 281 29.17 -1.83 -4.27
CA GLU A 281 30.19 -2.12 -3.25
C GLU A 281 30.94 -0.88 -2.74
N GLY A 282 31.07 0.17 -3.55
CA GLY A 282 31.65 1.47 -3.15
C GLY A 282 30.76 2.39 -2.29
N LYS A 283 29.42 2.35 -2.44
CA LYS A 283 28.47 3.12 -1.61
C LYS A 283 28.10 2.37 -0.32
N ARG A 284 28.22 1.04 -0.32
CA ARG A 284 28.03 0.18 0.84
C ARG A 284 28.98 0.54 1.99
N ALA A 285 30.22 0.92 1.68
CA ALA A 285 31.24 1.31 2.66
C ALA A 285 30.85 2.53 3.53
N ASN A 286 30.13 3.51 2.95
CA ASN A 286 29.63 4.67 3.73
C ASN A 286 28.42 4.31 4.61
N PHE A 287 27.69 3.26 4.24
CA PHE A 287 26.53 2.79 4.99
C PHE A 287 26.95 1.88 6.14
N ASP A 288 27.83 0.91 5.90
CA ASP A 288 28.31 -0.04 6.90
C ASP A 288 28.99 0.65 8.09
N HIS A 289 29.74 1.74 7.85
CA HIS A 289 30.40 2.48 8.94
C HIS A 289 29.41 3.20 9.87
N LYS A 290 28.23 3.61 9.36
CA LYS A 290 27.14 4.18 10.18
C LYS A 290 26.24 3.08 10.75
N ALA A 291 26.11 1.94 10.07
CA ALA A 291 25.23 0.83 10.43
C ALA A 291 25.71 -0.04 11.60
N ASN A 292 26.98 0.01 11.98
CA ASN A 292 27.54 -0.83 13.05
C ASN A 292 26.83 -0.70 14.42
N ASN A 293 26.15 0.42 14.68
CA ASN A 293 25.35 0.64 15.89
C ASN A 293 23.84 0.75 15.61
N CYS A 294 23.42 0.46 14.39
CA CYS A 294 22.02 0.53 13.97
C CYS A 294 21.29 -0.77 14.26
N ASP A 295 20.06 -0.64 14.73
CA ASP A 295 19.19 -1.77 15.01
C ASP A 295 18.34 -2.06 13.77
N PRO A 296 18.64 -3.11 12.97
CA PRO A 296 17.91 -3.39 11.74
C PRO A 296 16.45 -3.78 11.99
N THR A 297 16.05 -4.03 13.24
CA THR A 297 14.68 -4.36 13.63
C THR A 297 13.85 -3.14 14.00
N SER A 298 14.50 -2.00 14.29
CA SER A 298 13.89 -0.73 14.69
C SER A 298 13.32 0.07 13.51
N ARG A 299 12.62 -0.60 12.59
CA ARG A 299 12.11 0.04 11.37
C ARG A 299 10.80 0.75 11.65
N ILE A 300 10.70 1.96 11.14
CA ILE A 300 9.45 2.72 11.12
C ILE A 300 9.12 3.10 9.70
N SER A 301 7.83 3.32 9.49
CA SER A 301 7.27 3.96 8.31
C SER A 301 6.37 5.06 8.78
N PHE A 302 6.33 6.15 8.04
CA PHE A 302 5.47 7.26 8.37
C PHE A 302 4.80 7.83 7.12
N THR A 303 3.59 8.33 7.32
CA THR A 303 2.80 9.00 6.30
C THR A 303 2.24 10.28 6.89
N LEU A 304 2.50 11.41 6.25
CA LEU A 304 1.82 12.68 6.52
C LEU A 304 0.76 12.91 5.44
N PRO A 305 -0.53 12.82 5.77
CA PRO A 305 -1.64 13.16 4.89
C PRO A 305 -1.65 14.67 4.64
N ILE A 306 -1.51 15.08 3.38
CA ILE A 306 -1.47 16.49 2.97
C ILE A 306 -2.80 16.88 2.33
N ARG A 307 -3.35 16.01 1.49
CA ARG A 307 -4.68 16.13 0.91
C ARG A 307 -5.28 14.76 0.74
N MET A 308 -6.54 14.59 1.14
CA MET A 308 -7.25 13.32 1.04
C MET A 308 -8.51 13.50 0.19
N PRO A 309 -8.87 12.51 -0.64
CA PRO A 309 -10.04 12.59 -1.51
C PRO A 309 -11.36 12.50 -0.74
N ASP A 310 -11.35 11.81 0.40
CA ASP A 310 -12.45 11.74 1.36
C ASP A 310 -11.95 11.26 2.75
N GLU A 311 -12.88 11.13 3.70
CA GLU A 311 -12.66 10.65 5.07
C GLU A 311 -12.41 9.13 5.20
N THR A 312 -12.65 8.35 4.14
CA THR A 312 -12.47 6.90 4.13
C THR A 312 -11.08 6.48 3.69
N SER A 313 -10.33 7.40 3.09
CA SER A 313 -8.96 7.22 2.65
C SER A 313 -8.01 7.12 3.85
N GLY A 314 -7.14 6.12 3.84
CA GLY A 314 -6.28 5.85 4.99
C GLY A 314 -5.33 4.69 4.75
N LEU A 315 -5.01 3.99 5.85
CA LEU A 315 -4.13 2.84 5.87
C LEU A 315 -4.92 1.62 6.34
N ASN A 316 -5.09 0.60 5.51
CA ASN A 316 -5.51 -0.68 6.05
C ASN A 316 -4.30 -1.36 6.69
N TYR A 317 -4.50 -2.03 7.82
CA TYR A 317 -3.47 -2.83 8.46
C TYR A 317 -4.03 -4.10 9.07
N ILE A 318 -3.16 -5.07 9.30
CA ILE A 318 -3.51 -6.35 9.89
C ILE A 318 -3.19 -6.33 11.38
N ASP A 319 -4.22 -6.54 12.21
CA ASP A 319 -4.10 -6.67 13.66
C ASP A 319 -4.22 -8.14 14.06
N PHE A 320 -3.19 -8.67 14.71
CA PHE A 320 -3.13 -10.05 15.20
C PHE A 320 -3.60 -10.19 16.67
N GLY A 321 -3.89 -9.08 17.38
CA GLY A 321 -4.07 -9.06 18.83
C GLY A 321 -5.47 -9.40 19.34
N GLU A 322 -6.53 -9.18 18.57
CA GLU A 322 -7.92 -9.41 19.01
C GLU A 322 -8.58 -10.65 18.42
N GLY A 323 -8.00 -11.25 17.37
CA GLY A 323 -8.58 -12.40 16.67
C GLY A 323 -8.57 -13.72 17.46
N THR A 324 -7.90 -13.78 18.62
CA THR A 324 -7.77 -15.02 19.41
C THR A 324 -8.86 -15.23 20.45
N GLY A 325 -9.74 -14.25 20.72
CA GLY A 325 -10.84 -14.38 21.69
C GLY A 325 -10.43 -14.63 23.15
N GLU A 326 -9.13 -14.82 23.41
CA GLU A 326 -8.53 -14.97 24.73
C GLU A 326 -7.62 -13.76 24.98
N SER A 327 -7.76 -13.18 26.17
CA SER A 327 -6.94 -12.07 26.63
C SER A 327 -5.44 -12.39 26.46
N LEU A 328 -4.63 -11.35 26.25
CA LEU A 328 -3.17 -11.34 26.12
C LEU A 328 -2.39 -12.01 27.29
N ASP A 329 -3.05 -12.71 28.19
CA ASP A 329 -2.48 -13.35 29.38
C ASP A 329 -1.82 -14.73 29.08
N GLY A 330 -1.78 -15.14 27.81
CA GLY A 330 -1.27 -16.44 27.38
C GLY A 330 -0.39 -16.39 26.15
N GLY A 331 0.68 -15.59 26.14
CA GLY A 331 1.59 -15.44 24.99
C GLY A 331 2.06 -16.76 24.34
N LEU A 332 2.30 -17.80 25.16
CA LEU A 332 2.69 -19.13 24.67
C LEU A 332 1.51 -19.94 24.09
N LYS A 333 0.27 -19.72 24.55
CA LYS A 333 -0.93 -20.40 24.01
C LYS A 333 -1.38 -19.76 22.69
N ALA A 334 -1.33 -18.43 22.59
CA ALA A 334 -1.60 -17.70 21.36
C ALA A 334 -0.58 -18.05 20.26
N GLN A 335 0.69 -18.22 20.62
CA GLN A 335 1.72 -18.68 19.69
C GLN A 335 1.42 -20.10 19.15
N ARG A 336 1.13 -21.05 20.04
CA ARG A 336 0.81 -22.42 19.65
C ARG A 336 -0.44 -22.51 18.79
N TYR A 337 -1.47 -21.73 19.11
CA TYR A 337 -2.69 -21.63 18.32
C TYR A 337 -2.41 -21.10 16.91
N TYR A 338 -1.56 -20.09 16.76
CA TYR A 338 -1.18 -19.59 15.43
C TYR A 338 -0.39 -20.61 14.62
N GLU A 339 0.63 -21.22 15.19
CA GLU A 339 1.46 -22.22 14.52
C GLU A 339 0.66 -23.47 14.12
N GLU A 340 -0.30 -23.90 14.95
CA GLU A 340 -1.11 -25.11 14.71
C GLU A 340 -2.35 -24.85 13.84
N THR A 341 -3.00 -23.68 13.97
CA THR A 341 -4.30 -23.39 13.33
C THR A 341 -4.16 -22.40 12.17
N CYS A 342 -3.43 -21.31 12.39
CA CYS A 342 -3.40 -20.16 11.49
C CYS A 342 -2.37 -20.34 10.36
N SER A 343 -1.17 -20.84 10.67
CA SER A 343 -0.10 -21.00 9.68
C SER A 343 -0.34 -22.17 8.71
N LYS A 344 -1.15 -23.16 9.11
CA LYS A 344 -1.33 -24.43 8.37
C LYS A 344 -2.68 -24.64 7.71
N ARG A 345 -3.78 -24.07 8.27
CA ARG A 345 -5.13 -24.45 7.83
C ARG A 345 -5.99 -23.26 7.41
N TYR A 346 -6.01 -22.16 8.17
CA TYR A 346 -6.86 -21.00 7.89
C TYR A 346 -6.23 -19.67 8.37
N PRO A 347 -5.24 -19.10 7.66
CA PRO A 347 -4.51 -17.91 8.10
C PRO A 347 -5.41 -16.68 8.31
N TYR A 348 -6.50 -16.57 7.55
CA TYR A 348 -7.48 -15.48 7.62
C TYR A 348 -8.32 -15.43 8.89
N ARG A 349 -8.33 -16.48 9.71
CA ARG A 349 -9.11 -16.50 10.97
C ARG A 349 -8.42 -15.83 12.14
N CYS A 350 -7.15 -15.46 11.98
CA CYS A 350 -6.27 -15.11 13.10
C CYS A 350 -5.76 -13.68 13.02
N TYR A 351 -6.39 -12.89 12.17
CA TYR A 351 -6.17 -11.46 12.12
C TYR A 351 -7.46 -10.74 11.78
N ILE A 352 -7.49 -9.47 12.14
CA ILE A 352 -8.54 -8.54 11.81
C ILE A 352 -7.91 -7.47 10.93
N GLN A 353 -8.45 -7.27 9.73
CA GLN A 353 -8.12 -6.09 8.96
C GLN A 353 -8.77 -4.89 9.64
N ARG A 354 -7.95 -3.91 10.01
CA ARG A 354 -8.38 -2.60 10.51
C ARG A 354 -8.03 -1.53 9.50
N ARG A 355 -8.57 -0.34 9.72
CA ARG A 355 -8.23 0.87 8.98
C ARG A 355 -7.88 1.98 9.95
N GLU A 356 -6.76 2.63 9.70
CA GLU A 356 -6.46 3.94 10.27
C GLU A 356 -6.92 5.01 9.29
N MET A 357 -7.94 5.78 9.69
CA MET A 357 -8.42 6.90 8.91
C MET A 357 -7.43 8.05 9.05
N TYR A 358 -7.02 8.61 7.93
CA TYR A 358 -6.05 9.71 7.95
C TYR A 358 -6.73 11.03 8.21
N GLU A 359 -6.13 11.79 9.13
CA GLU A 359 -6.44 13.19 9.34
C GLU A 359 -5.39 14.06 8.65
N VAL A 360 -5.83 15.02 7.84
CA VAL A 360 -4.94 15.93 7.13
C VAL A 360 -4.08 16.71 8.11
N GLY A 361 -2.77 16.74 7.88
CA GLY A 361 -1.79 17.41 8.72
C GLY A 361 -1.23 16.56 9.86
N ASN A 362 -1.79 15.37 10.12
CA ASN A 362 -1.35 14.49 11.19
C ASN A 362 -0.44 13.36 10.66
N LEU A 363 0.82 13.37 11.09
CA LEU A 363 1.81 12.34 10.77
C LEU A 363 1.47 11.04 11.47
N VAL A 364 1.13 10.02 10.70
CA VAL A 364 0.92 8.65 11.18
C VAL A 364 2.23 7.89 11.07
N VAL A 365 2.73 7.38 12.20
CA VAL A 365 3.96 6.59 12.31
C VAL A 365 3.60 5.19 12.76
N HIS A 366 4.12 4.17 12.08
CA HIS A 366 3.94 2.76 12.46
C HIS A 366 5.24 1.99 12.30
N ALA A 367 5.27 0.76 12.82
CA ALA A 367 6.41 -0.11 12.61
C ALA A 367 6.48 -0.52 11.13
N GLY A 368 7.68 -0.50 10.54
CA GLY A 368 7.86 -0.85 9.12
C GLY A 368 7.51 -2.31 8.80
N LYS A 369 7.43 -3.16 9.82
CA LYS A 369 7.01 -4.56 9.69
C LYS A 369 5.51 -4.78 9.93
N LEU A 370 4.74 -3.72 10.18
CA LEU A 370 3.28 -3.81 10.20
C LEU A 370 2.80 -4.18 8.80
N VAL A 371 1.97 -5.22 8.67
CA VAL A 371 1.37 -5.56 7.38
C VAL A 371 0.30 -4.54 7.06
N HIS A 372 0.46 -3.80 5.99
CA HIS A 372 -0.43 -2.69 5.65
C HIS A 372 -0.60 -2.50 4.14
N SER A 373 -1.64 -1.78 3.76
CA SER A 373 -1.89 -1.35 2.39
C SER A 373 -2.53 0.04 2.39
N ILE A 374 -2.36 0.78 1.30
CA ILE A 374 -3.15 1.99 1.09
C ILE A 374 -4.62 1.58 1.02
N GLY A 375 -5.46 2.17 1.88
CA GLY A 375 -6.89 1.89 1.91
C GLY A 375 -7.57 2.39 0.65
N HIS A 376 -8.58 1.66 0.17
CA HIS A 376 -9.50 2.19 -0.84
C HIS A 376 -10.25 3.42 -0.32
N TRP A 377 -10.76 4.25 -1.21
CA TRP A 377 -11.61 5.40 -0.87
C TRP A 377 -12.76 5.56 -1.84
N ASN A 378 -13.82 6.24 -1.41
CA ASN A 378 -14.96 6.48 -2.29
C ASN A 378 -14.55 7.44 -3.41
N TYR A 379 -14.84 7.03 -4.63
CA TYR A 379 -14.69 7.90 -5.77
C TYR A 379 -15.81 8.95 -5.75
N THR A 380 -15.44 10.21 -5.52
CA THR A 380 -16.38 11.35 -5.47
C THR A 380 -16.32 12.19 -6.75
N SER A 381 -15.14 12.57 -7.21
CA SER A 381 -14.91 13.30 -8.47
C SER A 381 -13.50 13.04 -9.03
N TYR A 382 -13.25 13.51 -10.26
CA TYR A 382 -11.91 13.49 -10.89
C TYR A 382 -11.00 14.63 -10.41
N ASP A 383 -11.55 15.61 -9.70
CA ASP A 383 -10.85 16.84 -9.26
C ASP A 383 -10.30 16.71 -7.84
N THR A 384 -10.31 15.51 -7.27
CA THR A 384 -9.72 15.23 -5.96
C THR A 384 -8.47 14.37 -6.13
N GLU A 385 -7.56 14.44 -5.17
CA GLU A 385 -6.38 13.60 -5.13
C GLU A 385 -6.03 13.20 -3.71
N ARG A 386 -5.34 12.07 -3.60
CA ARG A 386 -4.62 11.68 -2.39
C ARG A 386 -3.17 12.12 -2.53
N ILE A 387 -2.77 13.11 -1.73
CA ILE A 387 -1.39 13.57 -1.60
C ILE A 387 -0.91 13.24 -0.19
N THR A 388 0.14 12.42 -0.11
CA THR A 388 0.79 12.08 1.17
C THR A 388 2.29 12.20 1.05
N MET A 389 2.96 12.77 2.05
CA MET A 389 4.40 12.59 2.21
C MET A 389 4.65 11.27 2.93
N GLN A 390 5.59 10.47 2.44
CA GLN A 390 5.94 9.19 3.02
C GLN A 390 7.45 9.05 3.18
N GLY A 391 7.84 8.25 4.16
CA GLY A 391 9.23 7.89 4.38
C GLY A 391 9.36 6.73 5.35
N PHE A 392 10.59 6.26 5.46
CA PHE A 392 10.99 5.17 6.32
C PHE A 392 12.06 5.65 7.27
N GLY A 393 12.32 4.89 8.33
CA GLY A 393 13.46 5.15 9.19
C GLY A 393 13.93 3.94 9.99
N PHE A 394 15.13 4.05 10.53
CA PHE A 394 15.71 3.09 11.45
C PHE A 394 16.51 3.78 12.54
N ARG A 395 16.59 3.16 13.71
CA ARG A 395 17.30 3.67 14.88
C ARG A 395 18.73 3.19 14.91
N CYS A 396 19.62 4.09 15.34
CA CYS A 396 21.00 3.82 15.66
C CYS A 396 21.31 4.30 17.06
N ARG A 397 21.93 3.41 17.85
CA ARG A 397 22.29 3.71 19.22
C ARG A 397 23.46 4.68 19.23
N GLY A 398 23.31 5.74 20.02
CA GLY A 398 24.43 6.62 20.33
C GLY A 398 25.52 5.88 21.12
N PRO A 399 26.73 6.44 21.22
CA PRO A 399 27.69 6.11 22.27
C PRO A 399 27.02 6.09 23.66
N LYS A 400 27.60 5.39 24.63
CA LYS A 400 27.04 5.31 25.99
C LYS A 400 26.73 6.72 26.52
N ASN A 401 25.45 6.97 26.82
CA ASN A 401 24.85 8.23 27.30
C ASN A 401 24.44 9.27 26.23
N ASP A 402 24.70 9.01 24.95
CA ASP A 402 24.15 9.83 23.87
C ASP A 402 22.72 9.39 23.53
N LYS A 403 21.93 10.35 23.01
CA LYS A 403 20.58 10.06 22.52
C LYS A 403 20.66 9.16 21.29
N ASP A 404 19.69 8.27 21.14
CA ASP A 404 19.51 7.51 19.91
C ASP A 404 19.32 8.46 18.72
N THR A 405 19.91 8.11 17.58
CA THR A 405 19.72 8.81 16.31
C THR A 405 18.85 7.96 15.41
N TRP A 406 17.81 8.54 14.83
CA TRP A 406 16.99 7.92 13.81
C TRP A 406 17.36 8.47 12.45
N PHE A 407 17.68 7.59 11.50
CA PHE A 407 17.89 7.99 10.12
C PHE A 407 16.60 7.76 9.33
N ILE A 408 16.15 8.78 8.61
CA ILE A 408 14.99 8.73 7.73
C ILE A 408 15.39 8.85 6.26
N TYR A 409 14.64 8.17 5.41
CA TYR A 409 14.89 8.04 3.98
C TYR A 409 13.59 7.72 3.23
N TRP A 410 13.67 7.61 1.91
CA TRP A 410 12.59 7.13 1.07
C TRP A 410 13.04 6.04 0.13
#